data_AF-A0A939KW54-F1
#
_entry.id   AF-A0A939KW54-F1
#
_cell.length_a   1.000
_cell.length_b   1.000
_cell.length_c   1.000
_cell.angle_alpha   90.00
_cell.angle_beta   90.00
_cell.angle_gamma   90.00
#
_symmetry.space_group_name_H-M   'P 1'
#
loop_
_entity.id
_entity.type
_entity.pdbx_description
1 polymer ?
#
loop_
_entity_poly.entity_id
_entity_poly.type
_entity_poly.pdbx_seq_one_letter_code
_entity_poly.pdbx_strand_id
1 'polypeptide(L)'
;MEFGAIYRDDVDNVVLEWHQELTYDSYIKQAIAEIIEFPAPIYSLDMEVDLFAYCRTYESPDKPVRGWVRVPTSFSISGGMAEDLEPYLSFSIEHTLFCRWSAKGFDNNVLHSLNQPLLEKALRRWEKRVGSIVEFEGFLGIYKYGFQD
;
A
#
# COMPACT_ATOMS: atom_id res chain seq x y z
N MET A 1 7.70 -4.93 -8.15
CA MET A 1 8.13 -3.52 -7.98
C MET A 1 8.47 -3.01 -9.36
N GLU A 2 7.92 -1.86 -9.73
CA GLU A 2 8.24 -1.18 -10.97
C GLU A 2 8.75 0.22 -10.64
N PHE A 3 9.75 0.70 -11.37
CA PHE A 3 10.17 2.09 -11.29
C PHE A 3 10.78 2.56 -12.61
N GLY A 4 10.76 3.87 -12.85
CA GLY A 4 11.21 4.40 -14.13
C GLY A 4 11.35 5.90 -14.23
N ALA A 5 11.76 6.33 -15.42
CA ALA A 5 11.86 7.74 -15.82
C ALA A 5 10.77 8.05 -16.85
N ILE A 6 10.07 9.17 -16.69
CA ILE A 6 8.93 9.52 -17.57
C ILE A 6 9.32 10.47 -18.72
N TYR A 7 10.53 11.04 -18.66
CA TYR A 7 11.03 12.01 -19.64
C TYR A 7 12.24 11.54 -20.42
N ARG A 8 12.48 10.23 -20.44
CA ARG A 8 13.60 9.62 -21.16
C ARG A 8 13.15 8.39 -21.91
N ASP A 9 12.85 8.59 -23.19
CA ASP A 9 12.50 7.50 -24.12
C ASP A 9 13.67 6.52 -24.36
N ASP A 10 14.87 6.88 -23.91
CA ASP A 10 16.08 6.07 -24.03
C ASP A 10 16.46 5.32 -22.75
N VAL A 11 15.60 5.36 -21.71
CA VAL A 11 15.77 4.59 -20.47
C VAL A 11 14.49 3.80 -20.22
N ASP A 12 14.59 2.48 -20.32
CA ASP A 12 13.46 1.59 -20.03
C ASP A 12 13.11 1.56 -18.53
N ASN A 13 11.83 1.37 -18.22
CA ASN A 13 11.39 1.07 -16.85
C ASN A 13 12.00 -0.26 -16.38
N VAL A 14 12.26 -0.33 -15.08
CA VAL A 14 12.72 -1.56 -14.43
C VAL A 14 11.54 -2.21 -13.73
N VAL A 15 11.30 -3.49 -14.02
CA VAL A 15 10.32 -4.33 -13.34
C VAL A 15 11.05 -5.46 -12.61
N LEU A 16 10.87 -5.51 -11.29
CA LEU A 16 11.43 -6.53 -10.41
C LEU A 16 10.31 -7.36 -9.79
N GLU A 17 10.41 -8.67 -9.94
CA GLU A 17 9.49 -9.63 -9.35
C GLU A 17 10.18 -10.48 -8.30
N TRP A 18 9.53 -10.67 -7.16
CA TRP A 18 10.01 -11.64 -6.18
C TRP A 18 9.53 -13.03 -6.56
N HIS A 19 10.47 -13.99 -6.55
CA HIS A 19 10.18 -15.40 -6.74
C HIS A 19 10.58 -16.20 -5.51
N GLN A 20 9.87 -17.29 -5.25
CA GLN A 20 10.11 -18.18 -4.09
C GLN A 20 11.50 -18.82 -4.05
N GLU A 21 12.22 -18.82 -5.18
CA GLU A 21 13.59 -19.31 -5.30
C GLU A 21 14.63 -18.31 -4.75
N LEU A 22 14.24 -17.04 -4.58
CA LEU A 22 15.05 -15.98 -4.00
C LEU A 22 14.65 -15.74 -2.54
N THR A 23 15.64 -15.60 -1.67
CA THR A 23 15.35 -15.11 -0.32
C THR A 23 14.85 -13.65 -0.41
N TYR A 24 13.94 -13.28 0.47
CA TYR A 24 13.42 -11.92 0.51
C TYR A 24 14.54 -10.88 0.70
N ASP A 25 15.54 -11.18 1.53
CA ASP A 25 16.71 -10.30 1.73
C ASP A 25 17.53 -10.10 0.45
N SER A 26 17.73 -11.17 -0.34
CA SER A 26 18.44 -11.07 -1.62
C SER A 26 17.66 -10.22 -2.63
N TYR A 27 16.34 -10.40 -2.69
CA TYR A 27 15.48 -9.60 -3.56
C TYR A 27 15.49 -8.12 -3.18
N ILE A 28 15.43 -7.79 -1.88
CA ILE A 28 15.51 -6.40 -1.43
C ILE A 28 16.88 -5.78 -1.76
N LYS A 29 17.98 -6.53 -1.58
CA LYS A 29 19.31 -6.06 -1.96
C LYS A 29 19.42 -5.78 -3.46
N GLN A 30 18.87 -6.66 -4.30
CA GLN A 30 18.79 -6.44 -5.73
C GLN A 30 17.98 -5.19 -6.05
N ALA A 31 16.77 -5.05 -5.49
CA ALA A 31 15.92 -3.89 -5.74
C ALA A 31 16.60 -2.56 -5.36
N ILE A 32 17.29 -2.52 -4.22
CA ILE A 32 18.05 -1.35 -3.80
C ILE A 32 19.20 -1.05 -4.77
N ALA A 33 19.93 -2.08 -5.22
CA ALA A 33 21.02 -1.89 -6.18
C ALA A 33 20.51 -1.33 -7.51
N GLU A 34 19.44 -1.89 -8.07
CA GLU A 34 18.82 -1.44 -9.31
C GLU A 34 18.32 0.02 -9.22
N ILE A 35 17.73 0.40 -8.08
CA ILE A 35 17.31 1.79 -7.82
C ILE A 35 18.53 2.74 -7.77
N ILE A 36 19.63 2.33 -7.13
CA ILE A 36 20.84 3.15 -6.98
C ILE A 36 21.57 3.31 -8.32
N GLU A 37 21.61 2.25 -9.11
CA GLU A 37 22.33 2.20 -10.39
C GLU A 37 21.50 2.74 -11.56
N PHE A 38 20.23 3.08 -11.32
CA PHE A 38 19.34 3.58 -12.36
C PHE A 38 19.89 4.86 -13.00
N PRO A 39 19.99 4.93 -14.35
CA PRO A 39 20.79 5.96 -15.03
C PRO A 39 20.09 7.32 -15.17
N ALA A 40 18.93 7.51 -14.53
CA ALA A 40 18.11 8.70 -14.62
C ALA A 40 17.41 8.99 -13.28
N PRO A 41 16.88 10.21 -13.06
CA PRO A 41 15.98 10.45 -11.94
C PRO A 41 14.76 9.52 -12.02
N ILE A 42 14.43 8.86 -10.91
CA ILE A 42 13.23 8.02 -10.78
C ILE A 42 12.06 8.93 -10.48
N TYR A 43 11.03 8.90 -11.33
CA TYR A 43 9.83 9.73 -11.19
C TYR A 43 8.66 8.96 -10.58
N SER A 44 8.63 7.65 -10.77
CA SER A 44 7.65 6.78 -10.14
C SER A 44 8.32 5.52 -9.61
N LEU A 45 7.85 5.06 -8.46
CA LEU A 45 8.17 3.76 -7.92
C LEU A 45 6.88 3.16 -7.37
N ASP A 46 6.47 2.04 -7.93
CA ASP A 46 5.24 1.34 -7.62
C ASP A 46 5.56 -0.07 -7.08
N MET A 47 4.94 -0.41 -5.96
CA MET A 47 5.15 -1.68 -5.26
C MET A 47 3.81 -2.30 -4.92
N GLU A 48 3.56 -3.51 -5.39
CA GLU A 48 2.55 -4.37 -4.79
C GLU A 48 3.10 -4.94 -3.48
N VAL A 49 2.30 -4.84 -2.42
CA VAL A 49 2.68 -5.34 -1.10
C VAL A 49 1.62 -6.27 -0.57
N ASP A 50 2.05 -7.38 0.02
CA ASP A 50 1.13 -8.26 0.73
C ASP A 50 0.82 -7.69 2.11
N LEU A 51 -0.44 -7.79 2.52
CA LEU A 51 -0.85 -7.42 3.86
C LEU A 51 -0.82 -8.63 4.79
N PHE A 52 -0.20 -8.44 5.94
CA PHE A 52 -0.27 -9.41 7.01
C PHE A 52 -1.47 -9.12 7.91
N ALA A 53 -2.47 -10.00 7.88
CA ALA A 53 -3.73 -9.79 8.58
C ALA A 53 -4.04 -10.96 9.53
N TYR A 54 -4.84 -10.63 10.55
CA TYR A 54 -5.47 -11.62 11.43
C TYR A 54 -6.96 -11.65 11.11
N CYS A 55 -7.48 -12.80 10.68
CA CYS A 55 -8.91 -12.99 10.39
C CYS A 55 -9.52 -14.02 11.34
N ARG A 56 -10.77 -13.82 11.73
CA ARG A 56 -11.59 -14.87 12.36
C ARG A 56 -12.43 -15.49 11.26
N THR A 57 -12.44 -16.81 11.19
CA THR A 57 -13.27 -17.54 10.23
C THR A 57 -14.50 -18.10 10.94
N TYR A 58 -15.50 -18.53 10.17
CA TYR A 58 -16.68 -19.20 10.73
C TYR A 58 -16.29 -20.45 11.55
N GLU A 59 -15.26 -21.16 11.10
CA GLU A 59 -14.71 -22.34 11.74
C GLU A 59 -13.86 -22.01 12.99
N SER A 60 -13.42 -20.76 13.15
CA SER A 60 -12.60 -20.32 14.27
C SER A 60 -12.96 -18.89 14.74
N PRO A 61 -14.17 -18.71 15.30
CA PRO A 61 -14.66 -17.38 15.67
C PRO A 61 -13.88 -16.77 16.85
N ASP A 62 -13.33 -17.60 17.72
CA ASP A 62 -12.62 -17.16 18.93
C ASP A 62 -11.09 -17.18 18.77
N LYS A 63 -10.59 -17.71 17.65
CA LYS A 63 -9.16 -17.87 17.40
C LYS A 63 -8.78 -17.19 16.09
N PRO A 64 -8.26 -15.96 16.15
CA PRO A 64 -7.74 -15.28 14.96
C PRO A 64 -6.68 -16.14 14.29
N VAL A 65 -6.91 -16.42 13.01
CA VAL A 65 -5.97 -17.08 12.11
C VAL A 65 -5.13 -16.00 11.44
N ARG A 66 -3.84 -16.28 11.33
CA ARG A 66 -2.87 -15.38 10.71
C ARG A 66 -2.74 -15.73 9.24
N GLY A 67 -2.93 -14.76 8.36
CA GLY A 67 -2.90 -14.96 6.92
C GLY A 67 -2.26 -13.81 6.18
N TRP A 68 -1.75 -14.11 4.98
CA TRP A 68 -1.37 -13.11 4.01
C TRP A 68 -2.58 -12.81 3.12
N VAL A 69 -2.91 -11.53 3.02
CA VAL A 69 -3.83 -11.00 2.03
C VAL A 69 -2.96 -10.57 0.85
N ARG A 70 -3.02 -11.35 -0.22
CA ARG A 70 -2.37 -11.01 -1.49
C ARG A 70 -3.31 -10.13 -2.29
N VAL A 71 -2.83 -8.94 -2.64
CA VAL A 71 -3.46 -7.96 -3.55
C VAL A 71 -4.92 -7.57 -3.21
N PRO A 72 -5.44 -6.46 -3.76
CA PRO A 72 -4.73 -5.32 -4.33
C PRO A 72 -4.31 -4.36 -3.21
N THR A 73 -3.07 -4.47 -2.76
CA THR A 73 -2.47 -3.45 -1.89
C THR A 73 -1.20 -2.97 -2.57
N SER A 74 -1.13 -1.66 -2.76
CA SER A 74 -0.01 -1.04 -3.47
C SER A 74 0.51 0.17 -2.72
N PHE A 75 1.78 0.45 -2.96
CA PHE A 75 2.48 1.61 -2.46
C PHE A 75 3.13 2.29 -3.67
N SER A 76 2.88 3.58 -3.83
CA SER A 76 3.39 4.38 -4.93
C SER A 76 4.15 5.57 -4.37
N ILE A 77 5.31 5.85 -4.94
CA ILE A 77 6.10 7.06 -4.70
C ILE A 77 6.11 7.79 -6.03
N SER A 78 5.66 9.05 -6.02
CA SER A 78 5.78 9.94 -7.18
C SER A 78 6.74 11.07 -6.84
N GLY A 79 7.70 11.31 -7.73
CA GLY A 79 8.65 12.42 -7.65
C GLY A 79 8.07 13.77 -8.08
N GLY A 80 6.80 13.81 -8.49
CA GLY A 80 6.18 15.00 -9.09
C GLY A 80 6.44 15.04 -10.60
N MET A 81 5.36 14.99 -11.39
CA MET A 81 5.47 14.89 -12.86
C MET A 81 5.58 16.24 -13.56
N ALA A 82 5.29 17.36 -12.89
CA ALA A 82 5.32 18.70 -13.48
C ALA A 82 5.89 19.71 -12.48
N GLU A 83 6.29 20.89 -12.95
CA GLU A 83 6.77 21.99 -12.08
C GLU A 83 5.80 22.35 -10.94
N ASP A 84 4.52 21.98 -11.08
CA ASP A 84 3.44 22.26 -10.13
C ASP A 84 2.95 21.04 -9.33
N LEU A 85 3.53 19.86 -9.52
CA LEU A 85 3.12 18.63 -8.82
C LEU A 85 4.14 18.29 -7.73
N GLU A 86 3.75 18.50 -6.47
CA GLU A 86 4.55 18.10 -5.32
C GLU A 86 4.73 16.57 -5.29
N PRO A 87 5.92 16.09 -4.89
CA PRO A 87 6.14 14.66 -4.70
C PRO A 87 5.20 14.13 -3.61
N TYR A 88 4.67 12.93 -3.83
CA TYR A 88 3.76 12.31 -2.89
C TYR A 88 4.06 10.84 -2.69
N LEU A 89 3.60 10.37 -1.53
CA LEU A 89 3.58 8.98 -1.13
C LEU A 89 2.12 8.53 -1.08
N SER A 90 1.77 7.52 -1.87
CA SER A 90 0.43 6.95 -1.84
C SER A 90 0.48 5.50 -1.38
N PHE A 91 -0.50 5.14 -0.55
CA PHE A 91 -0.73 3.77 -0.15
C PHE A 91 -2.19 3.45 -0.37
N SER A 92 -2.45 2.46 -1.22
CA SER A 92 -3.79 2.02 -1.56
C SER A 92 -4.03 0.64 -1.00
N ILE A 93 -5.13 0.49 -0.25
CA ILE A 93 -5.68 -0.81 0.13
C ILE A 93 -7.11 -0.88 -0.40
N GLU A 94 -7.35 -1.78 -1.33
CA GLU A 94 -8.71 -2.13 -1.72
C GLU A 94 -9.04 -3.51 -1.12
N HIS A 95 -9.53 -3.50 0.12
CA HIS A 95 -9.87 -4.74 0.82
C HIS A 95 -11.13 -4.61 1.69
N THR A 96 -11.95 -5.66 1.68
CA THR A 96 -13.17 -5.80 2.48
C THR A 96 -12.97 -5.66 4.00
N LEU A 97 -11.72 -5.69 4.47
CA LEU A 97 -11.38 -5.52 5.89
C LEU A 97 -11.51 -4.07 6.35
N PHE A 98 -11.37 -3.13 5.42
CA PHE A 98 -11.39 -1.69 5.66
C PHE A 98 -12.50 -0.98 4.88
N CYS A 99 -13.45 -1.73 4.31
CA CYS A 99 -14.60 -1.19 3.61
C CYS A 99 -15.89 -1.71 4.24
N ARG A 100 -16.89 -0.82 4.41
CA ARG A 100 -18.22 -1.20 4.92
C ARG A 100 -18.96 -2.16 3.99
N TRP A 101 -18.69 -2.08 2.70
CA TRP A 101 -19.30 -2.90 1.65
C TRP A 101 -18.22 -3.61 0.85
N SER A 102 -18.43 -4.88 0.51
CA SER A 102 -17.59 -5.55 -0.49
C SER A 102 -17.93 -5.05 -1.89
N ALA A 103 -17.04 -5.28 -2.87
CA ALA A 103 -17.32 -5.04 -4.28
C ALA A 103 -18.57 -5.80 -4.81
N LYS A 104 -18.99 -6.86 -4.11
CA LYS A 104 -20.21 -7.63 -4.41
C LYS A 104 -21.46 -7.15 -3.63
N GLY A 105 -21.34 -6.05 -2.88
CA GLY A 105 -22.45 -5.47 -2.10
C GLY A 105 -22.72 -6.14 -0.74
N PHE A 106 -21.92 -7.13 -0.33
CA PHE A 106 -22.05 -7.72 1.02
C PHE A 106 -21.68 -6.72 2.12
N ASP A 107 -22.45 -6.74 3.22
CA ASP A 107 -22.19 -5.98 4.43
C ASP A 107 -20.95 -6.51 5.17
N ASN A 108 -19.96 -5.64 5.36
CA ASN A 108 -18.72 -5.90 6.07
C ASN A 108 -18.56 -4.99 7.30
N ASN A 109 -19.61 -4.33 7.78
CA ASN A 109 -19.54 -3.34 8.87
C ASN A 109 -18.85 -3.88 10.12
N VAL A 110 -19.09 -5.13 10.50
CA VAL A 110 -18.45 -5.75 11.67
C VAL A 110 -16.92 -5.83 11.49
N LEU A 111 -16.46 -6.31 10.33
CA LEU A 111 -15.02 -6.40 10.03
C LEU A 111 -14.40 -5.00 9.93
N HIS A 112 -15.08 -4.07 9.25
CA HIS A 112 -14.66 -2.68 9.14
C HIS A 112 -14.46 -2.05 10.54
N SER A 113 -15.46 -2.14 11.41
CA SER A 113 -15.40 -1.58 12.77
C SER A 113 -14.31 -2.23 13.65
N LEU A 114 -14.09 -3.55 13.52
CA LEU A 114 -13.04 -4.24 14.28
C LEU A 114 -11.63 -3.87 13.82
N ASN A 115 -11.45 -3.61 12.53
CA ASN A 115 -10.13 -3.29 11.96
C ASN A 115 -9.79 -1.81 12.00
N GLN A 116 -10.78 -0.93 12.19
CA GLN A 116 -10.59 0.52 12.20
C GLN A 116 -9.51 0.99 13.22
N PRO A 117 -9.48 0.55 14.50
CA PRO A 117 -8.44 0.97 15.43
C PRO A 117 -7.03 0.50 15.03
N LEU A 118 -6.93 -0.62 14.30
CA LEU A 118 -5.66 -1.13 13.79
C LEU A 118 -5.14 -0.26 12.65
N LEU A 119 -6.04 0.11 11.74
CA LEU A 119 -5.74 1.05 10.65
C LEU A 119 -5.31 2.40 11.21
N GLU A 120 -6.06 2.96 12.15
CA GLU A 120 -5.70 4.23 12.82
C GLU A 120 -4.29 4.18 13.40
N LYS A 121 -3.99 3.13 14.16
CA LYS A 121 -2.67 2.96 14.79
C LYS A 121 -1.56 2.85 13.76
N ALA A 122 -1.82 2.21 12.61
CA ALA A 122 -0.88 2.15 11.50
C ALA A 122 -0.67 3.53 10.86
N LEU A 123 -1.75 4.23 10.51
CA LEU A 123 -1.70 5.57 9.91
C LEU A 123 -0.99 6.58 10.81
N ARG A 124 -1.26 6.58 12.13
CA ARG A 124 -0.55 7.44 13.09
C ARG A 124 0.94 7.14 13.18
N ARG A 125 1.34 5.88 13.04
CA ARG A 125 2.78 5.52 13.00
C ARG A 125 3.42 5.98 11.71
N TRP A 126 2.68 5.94 10.62
CA TRP A 126 3.16 6.43 9.33
C TRP A 126 3.30 7.94 9.35
N GLU A 127 2.32 8.68 9.84
CA GLU A 127 2.45 10.15 9.94
C GLU A 127 3.71 10.58 10.71
N LYS A 128 4.04 9.86 11.78
CA LYS A 128 5.25 10.10 12.56
C LYS A 128 6.55 9.80 11.81
N ARG A 129 6.52 8.94 10.79
CA ARG A 129 7.69 8.47 10.04
C ARG A 129 7.88 9.19 8.72
N VAL A 130 6.78 9.42 7.99
CA VAL A 130 6.81 9.92 6.60
C VAL A 130 6.22 11.32 6.47
N GLY A 131 5.61 11.87 7.52
CA GLY A 131 4.97 13.19 7.48
C GLY A 131 3.44 13.10 7.39
N SER A 132 2.78 14.26 7.42
CA SER A 132 1.32 14.36 7.48
C SER A 132 0.64 13.66 6.30
N ILE A 133 -0.46 12.94 6.58
CA ILE A 133 -1.35 12.44 5.53
C ILE A 133 -2.26 13.61 5.12
N VAL A 134 -2.08 14.09 3.90
CA VAL A 134 -2.77 15.30 3.39
C VAL A 134 -4.04 14.99 2.61
N GLU A 135 -4.14 13.78 2.06
CA GLU A 135 -5.27 13.33 1.25
C GLU A 135 -5.73 11.94 1.66
N PHE A 136 -7.02 11.70 1.47
CA PHE A 136 -7.67 10.42 1.71
C PHE A 136 -8.82 10.29 0.71
N GLU A 137 -8.74 9.30 -0.18
CA GLU A 137 -9.80 8.95 -1.11
C GLU A 137 -10.47 7.64 -0.66
N GLY A 138 -11.80 7.53 -0.82
CA GLY A 138 -12.48 6.26 -0.53
C GLY A 138 -14.00 6.28 -0.35
N PHE A 139 -14.64 7.21 0.38
CA PHE A 139 -16.11 7.20 0.61
C PHE A 139 -16.73 8.55 1.03
N LEU A 140 -18.07 8.65 1.00
CA LEU A 140 -18.83 9.71 1.67
C LEU A 140 -18.64 9.62 3.18
N GLY A 141 -18.19 10.72 3.82
CA GLY A 141 -17.91 10.76 5.26
C GLY A 141 -16.50 10.29 5.63
N ILE A 142 -15.48 10.63 4.82
CA ILE A 142 -14.10 10.43 5.22
C ILE A 142 -13.73 11.45 6.29
N TYR A 143 -13.31 10.93 7.43
CA TYR A 143 -12.75 11.69 8.52
C TYR A 143 -11.31 11.25 8.76
N LYS A 144 -10.55 12.05 9.50
CA LYS A 144 -9.15 11.72 9.82
C LYS A 144 -9.07 10.33 10.47
N TYR A 145 -8.30 9.43 9.86
CA TYR A 145 -8.19 8.01 10.23
C TYR A 145 -9.50 7.18 10.19
N GLY A 146 -10.53 7.68 9.52
CA GLY A 146 -11.82 7.00 9.37
C GLY A 146 -12.85 7.26 10.48
N PHE A 147 -12.61 8.17 11.44
CA PHE A 147 -13.52 8.42 12.57
C PHE A 147 -14.35 9.68 12.42
N GLN A 148 -15.68 9.54 12.38
CA GLN A 148 -16.56 10.67 12.64
C GLN A 148 -16.38 11.09 14.10
N ASP A 149 -15.97 12.33 14.35
CA ASP A 149 -15.99 12.92 15.69
C ASP A 149 -17.41 12.93 16.29
#